data_AF-Q8KX42-F1
#
_entry.id   AF-Q8KX42-F1
#
_cell.length_a   1.000
_cell.length_b   1.000
_cell.length_c   1.000
_cell.angle_alpha   90.00
_cell.angle_beta   90.00
_cell.angle_gamma   90.00
#
_symmetry.space_group_name_H-M   'P 1'
#
loop_
_entity.id
_entity.type
_entity.pdbx_description
1 polymer ?
#
loop_
_entity_poly.entity_id
_entity_poly.type
_entity_poly.pdbx_seq_one_letter_code
_entity_poly.pdbx_strand_id
1 'polypeptide(L)'
;MAKKNDTAALLGALVITLGLLGAGGWWFLQQNQSLQLPTSLGDVIGQGETANRLSRGERLLLQGDRQPDKEQGIAAYGTGDFPEAIRLFQASLQASPNDPETLIYLNNAKIRQQTANPQAIAVVVSLPVDTDTSGAKEILRGVAQAQKEALDGGRGFLVVLADDDGDP
;
A
#
# COMPACT_ATOMS: atom_id res chain seq x y z
N MET A 1 37.18 53.41 47.61
CA MET A 1 37.26 53.76 46.17
C MET A 1 36.76 52.57 45.37
N ALA A 2 36.00 52.81 44.31
CA ALA A 2 35.03 51.89 43.72
C ALA A 2 35.66 50.72 42.93
N LYS A 3 35.05 49.53 43.04
CA LYS A 3 35.03 48.53 41.97
C LYS A 3 33.63 47.95 41.80
N LYS A 4 32.66 48.89 41.65
CA LYS A 4 31.23 48.61 41.41
C LYS A 4 30.95 48.29 39.93
N ASN A 5 31.99 48.25 39.09
CA ASN A 5 31.89 48.14 37.63
C ASN A 5 32.19 46.72 37.11
N ASP A 6 32.83 45.85 37.90
CA ASP A 6 33.21 44.50 37.48
C ASP A 6 31.97 43.58 37.38
N THR A 7 31.00 43.73 38.28
CA THR A 7 29.72 42.99 38.25
C THR A 7 28.83 43.45 37.09
N ALA A 8 28.85 44.75 36.76
CA ALA A 8 28.08 45.28 35.64
C ALA A 8 28.63 44.81 34.29
N ALA A 9 29.96 44.72 34.16
CA ALA A 9 30.62 44.15 32.99
C ALA A 9 30.34 42.64 32.83
N LEU A 10 30.35 41.88 33.95
CA LEU A 10 30.01 40.44 33.96
C LEU A 10 28.54 40.18 33.61
N LEU A 11 27.60 40.98 34.15
CA LEU A 11 26.18 40.88 33.83
C LEU A 11 25.91 41.27 32.38
N GLY A 12 26.60 42.31 31.86
CA GLY A 12 26.52 42.70 30.45
C GLY A 12 26.98 41.58 29.52
N ALA A 13 28.11 40.93 29.83
CA ALA A 13 28.63 39.81 29.04
C ALA A 13 27.69 38.59 29.05
N LEU A 14 27.04 38.29 30.19
CA LEU A 14 26.09 37.17 30.33
C LEU A 14 24.84 37.35 29.46
N VAL A 15 24.31 38.58 29.36
CA VAL A 15 23.14 38.86 28.53
C VAL A 15 23.49 38.76 27.04
N ILE A 16 24.69 39.19 26.65
CA ILE A 16 25.15 39.10 25.26
C ILE A 16 25.35 37.63 24.84
N THR A 17 25.93 36.79 25.71
CA THR A 17 26.06 35.35 25.43
C THR A 17 24.71 34.63 25.36
N LEU A 18 23.77 34.94 26.26
CA LEU A 18 22.41 34.38 26.18
C LEU A 18 21.66 34.85 24.92
N GLY A 19 21.84 36.11 24.51
CA GLY A 19 21.27 36.64 23.27
C GLY A 19 21.81 35.96 22.02
N LEU A 20 23.12 35.73 21.95
CA LEU A 20 23.76 35.02 20.83
C LEU A 20 23.34 33.54 20.76
N LEU A 21 23.22 32.87 21.91
CA LEU A 21 22.74 31.48 21.97
C LEU A 21 21.26 31.37 21.60
N GLY A 22 20.42 32.31 22.04
CA GLY A 22 18.99 32.33 21.71
C GLY A 22 18.73 32.62 20.23
N ALA A 23 19.41 33.62 19.66
CA ALA A 23 19.26 33.98 18.25
C ALA A 23 19.82 32.89 17.32
N GLY A 24 20.97 32.30 17.67
CA GLY A 24 21.55 31.18 16.93
C GLY A 24 20.67 29.93 16.98
N GLY A 25 20.09 29.61 18.15
CA GLY A 25 19.13 28.52 18.31
C GLY A 25 17.86 28.75 17.49
N TRP A 26 17.25 29.93 17.58
CA TRP A 26 16.04 30.24 16.82
C TRP A 26 16.26 30.24 15.30
N TRP A 27 17.40 30.76 14.82
CA TRP A 27 17.77 30.72 13.40
C TRP A 27 18.07 29.29 12.91
N PHE A 28 18.71 28.45 13.73
CA PHE A 28 18.93 27.03 13.44
C PHE A 28 17.62 26.23 13.40
N LEU A 29 16.67 26.53 14.30
CA LEU A 29 15.32 25.97 14.25
C LEU A 29 14.53 26.44 13.02
N GLN A 30 14.78 27.67 12.54
CA GLN A 30 14.13 28.23 11.33
C GLN A 30 14.74 27.67 10.03
N GLN A 31 16.05 27.33 10.02
CA GLN A 31 16.73 26.80 8.83
C GLN A 31 16.32 25.35 8.49
N ASN A 32 15.66 24.64 9.42
CA ASN A 32 15.29 23.24 9.22
C ASN A 32 13.90 23.02 8.58
N GLN A 33 13.32 24.05 7.96
CA GLN A 33 12.09 23.94 7.16
C GLN A 33 12.41 23.75 5.66
N SER A 34 12.94 22.58 5.30
CA SER A 34 12.59 21.85 4.07
C SER A 34 13.38 20.55 3.96
N LEU A 35 13.24 19.66 4.95
CA LEU A 35 13.32 18.24 4.64
C LEU A 35 11.93 17.83 4.19
N GLN A 36 11.73 17.77 2.88
CA GLN A 36 10.67 16.93 2.33
C GLN A 36 11.06 15.49 2.70
N LEU A 37 10.60 15.02 3.86
CA LEU A 37 10.63 13.60 4.13
C LEU A 37 9.76 12.95 3.06
N PRO A 38 10.26 11.96 2.30
CA PRO A 38 9.37 11.16 1.48
C PRO A 38 8.34 10.54 2.42
N THR A 39 7.08 10.94 2.28
CA THR A 39 5.94 10.41 3.05
C THR A 39 5.59 8.97 2.67
N SER A 40 6.44 8.28 1.90
CA SER A 40 6.31 6.86 1.70
C SER A 40 7.70 6.21 1.68
N LEU A 41 7.79 5.05 2.34
CA LEU A 41 8.89 4.10 2.15
C LEU A 41 8.96 3.56 0.70
N GLY A 42 8.06 3.99 -0.18
CA GLY A 42 8.03 3.62 -1.60
C GLY A 42 9.00 4.40 -2.49
N ASP A 43 9.57 5.52 -2.02
CA ASP A 43 10.40 6.40 -2.85
C ASP A 43 11.92 6.08 -2.76
N VAL A 44 12.36 5.44 -1.68
CA VAL A 44 13.78 5.09 -1.44
C VAL A 44 14.11 3.67 -1.89
N ILE A 45 13.13 2.78 -1.89
CA ILE A 45 13.28 1.42 -2.41
C ILE A 45 12.75 1.49 -3.84
N GLY A 46 13.59 1.23 -4.85
CA GLY A 46 13.18 1.13 -6.26
C GLY A 46 12.22 -0.03 -6.51
N GLN A 47 11.03 0.05 -5.91
CA GLN A 47 9.88 -0.84 -5.98
C GLN A 47 8.63 -0.07 -6.45
N GLY A 48 8.78 1.19 -6.88
CA GLY A 48 7.66 2.11 -7.14
C GLY A 48 6.76 1.76 -8.33
N GLU A 49 7.27 1.06 -9.34
CA GLU A 49 6.45 0.69 -10.52
C GLU A 49 6.01 -0.77 -10.50
N THR A 50 6.90 -1.71 -10.20
CA THR A 50 6.56 -3.15 -10.18
C THR A 50 5.71 -3.55 -8.97
N ALA A 51 5.88 -2.91 -7.80
CA ALA A 51 5.04 -3.23 -6.64
C ALA A 51 3.61 -2.74 -6.82
N ASN A 52 3.38 -1.73 -7.67
CA ASN A 52 2.02 -1.27 -8.03
C ASN A 52 1.35 -2.13 -9.09
N ARG A 53 2.12 -2.97 -9.79
CA ARG A 53 1.63 -3.85 -10.84
C ARG A 53 1.28 -5.25 -10.35
N LEU A 54 1.61 -5.60 -9.11
CA LEU A 54 1.30 -6.91 -8.53
C LEU A 54 0.19 -6.82 -7.47
N SER A 55 -0.65 -7.85 -7.39
CA SER A 55 -1.63 -7.99 -6.32
C SER A 55 -1.96 -9.44 -6.01
N ARG A 56 -2.02 -9.78 -4.72
CA ARG A 56 -2.61 -11.03 -4.21
C ARG A 56 -4.00 -10.81 -3.63
N GLY A 57 -4.46 -9.56 -3.59
CA GLY A 57 -5.67 -9.14 -2.91
C GLY A 57 -5.53 -7.82 -2.17
N GLU A 58 -4.32 -7.30 -2.04
CA GLU A 58 -4.00 -6.04 -1.35
C GLU A 58 -4.08 -4.79 -2.23
N ARG A 59 -4.41 -4.95 -3.53
CA ARG A 59 -4.54 -3.83 -4.48
C ARG A 59 -5.66 -4.06 -5.48
N LEU A 60 -6.31 -2.98 -5.89
CA LEU A 60 -7.27 -2.94 -6.99
C LEU A 60 -6.54 -2.74 -8.33
N LEU A 61 -6.69 -3.70 -9.24
CA LEU A 61 -6.13 -3.68 -10.58
C LEU A 61 -7.20 -3.39 -11.64
N LEU A 62 -8.40 -3.98 -11.53
CA LEU A 62 -9.51 -3.68 -12.44
C LEU A 62 -10.27 -2.44 -11.98
N GLN A 63 -9.74 -1.26 -12.32
CA GLN A 63 -10.32 0.03 -11.89
C GLN A 63 -11.79 0.21 -12.34
N GLY A 64 -12.16 -0.36 -13.50
CA GLY A 64 -13.53 -0.32 -14.01
C GLY A 64 -14.54 -1.14 -13.20
N ASP A 65 -14.07 -2.09 -12.37
CA ASP A 65 -14.90 -2.95 -11.52
C ASP A 65 -14.79 -2.54 -10.05
N ARG A 66 -14.50 -1.26 -9.79
CA ARG A 66 -14.43 -0.71 -8.43
C ARG A 66 -15.79 -0.83 -7.74
N GLN A 67 -15.77 -1.39 -6.53
CA GLN A 67 -16.93 -1.48 -5.64
C GLN A 67 -16.51 -1.20 -4.20
N PRO A 68 -17.35 -0.54 -3.36
CA PRO A 68 -16.98 -0.22 -1.98
C PRO A 68 -16.58 -1.43 -1.14
N ASP A 69 -17.35 -2.53 -1.23
CA ASP A 69 -17.05 -3.76 -0.49
C ASP A 69 -15.74 -4.42 -0.97
N LYS A 70 -15.44 -4.31 -2.27
CA LYS A 70 -14.17 -4.80 -2.84
C LYS A 70 -12.99 -4.02 -2.26
N GLU A 71 -13.08 -2.70 -2.22
CA GLU A 71 -12.00 -1.85 -1.70
C GLU A 71 -11.77 -2.08 -0.20
N GLN A 72 -12.85 -2.24 0.58
CA GLN A 72 -12.75 -2.60 1.98
C GLN A 72 -12.14 -4.01 2.15
N GLY A 73 -12.55 -4.96 1.32
CA GLY A 73 -11.99 -6.32 1.33
C GLY A 73 -10.50 -6.34 0.99
N ILE A 74 -10.09 -5.51 0.04
CA ILE A 74 -8.68 -5.29 -0.32
C ILE A 74 -7.89 -4.74 0.88
N ALA A 75 -8.44 -3.74 1.58
CA ALA A 75 -7.82 -3.18 2.77
C ALA A 75 -7.68 -4.24 3.88
N ALA A 76 -8.73 -5.02 4.15
CA ALA A 76 -8.71 -6.11 5.13
C ALA A 76 -7.70 -7.20 4.76
N TYR A 77 -7.61 -7.56 3.48
CA TYR A 77 -6.60 -8.52 2.99
C TYR A 77 -5.19 -7.99 3.23
N GLY A 78 -4.95 -6.71 2.92
CA GLY A 78 -3.65 -6.05 3.10
C GLY A 78 -3.19 -5.98 4.56
N THR A 79 -4.11 -5.89 5.51
CA THR A 79 -3.80 -5.95 6.95
C THR A 79 -3.71 -7.38 7.50
N GLY A 80 -4.01 -8.40 6.68
CA GLY A 80 -4.00 -9.80 7.07
C GLY A 80 -5.28 -10.27 7.78
N ASP A 81 -6.32 -9.44 7.84
CA ASP A 81 -7.65 -9.83 8.33
C ASP A 81 -8.40 -10.61 7.26
N PHE A 82 -7.95 -11.84 7.02
CA PHE A 82 -8.56 -12.73 6.03
C PHE A 82 -10.04 -13.06 6.31
N PRO A 83 -10.49 -13.27 7.57
CA PRO A 83 -11.92 -13.43 7.86
C PRO A 83 -12.77 -12.25 7.36
N GLU A 84 -12.36 -11.02 7.63
CA GLU A 84 -13.11 -9.84 7.20
C GLU A 84 -13.01 -9.63 5.68
N ALA A 85 -11.83 -9.86 5.10
CA ALA A 85 -11.65 -9.83 3.65
C ALA A 85 -12.59 -10.81 2.92
N ILE A 86 -12.74 -12.04 3.43
CA ILE A 86 -13.67 -13.03 2.87
C ILE A 86 -15.11 -12.50 2.88
N ARG A 87 -15.56 -11.93 4.01
CA ARG A 87 -16.92 -11.40 4.16
C ARG A 87 -17.18 -10.27 3.15
N LEU A 88 -16.24 -9.36 3.01
CA LEU A 88 -16.33 -8.19 2.13
C LEU A 88 -16.27 -8.59 0.65
N PHE A 89 -15.37 -9.49 0.26
CA PHE A 89 -15.34 -9.99 -1.13
C PHE A 89 -16.61 -10.78 -1.49
N GLN A 90 -17.19 -11.52 -0.55
CA GLN A 90 -18.49 -12.15 -0.76
C GLN A 90 -19.61 -11.13 -0.99
N ALA A 91 -19.64 -10.05 -0.21
CA ALA A 91 -20.60 -8.96 -0.41
C ALA A 91 -20.43 -8.28 -1.78
N SER A 92 -19.18 -7.99 -2.16
CA SER A 92 -18.86 -7.45 -3.49
C SER A 92 -19.33 -8.37 -4.63
N LEU A 93 -19.14 -9.69 -4.50
CA LEU A 93 -19.61 -10.66 -5.50
C LEU A 93 -21.13 -10.82 -5.53
N GLN A 94 -21.86 -10.49 -4.46
CA GLN A 94 -23.33 -10.43 -4.54
C GLN A 94 -23.78 -9.27 -5.43
N ALA A 95 -23.09 -8.13 -5.37
CA ALA A 95 -23.36 -6.97 -6.21
C ALA A 95 -22.82 -7.13 -7.65
N SER A 96 -21.70 -7.83 -7.82
CA SER A 96 -21.03 -8.04 -9.11
C SER A 96 -20.54 -9.49 -9.25
N PRO A 97 -21.43 -10.45 -9.56
CA PRO A 97 -21.12 -11.89 -9.55
C PRO A 97 -20.04 -12.33 -10.56
N ASN A 98 -19.83 -11.54 -11.60
CA ASN A 98 -18.91 -11.85 -12.70
C ASN A 98 -17.58 -11.09 -12.61
N ASP A 99 -17.24 -10.50 -11.46
CA ASP A 99 -15.94 -9.87 -11.21
C ASP A 99 -14.86 -10.93 -10.96
N PRO A 100 -13.95 -11.17 -11.92
CA PRO A 100 -12.95 -12.21 -11.77
C PRO A 100 -11.84 -11.84 -10.79
N GLU A 101 -11.51 -10.55 -10.65
CA GLU A 101 -10.48 -10.10 -9.70
C GLU A 101 -10.96 -10.35 -8.27
N THR A 102 -12.19 -9.97 -7.96
CA THR A 102 -12.76 -10.20 -6.62
C THR A 102 -12.88 -11.69 -6.31
N LEU A 103 -13.23 -12.54 -7.28
CA LEU A 103 -13.28 -13.99 -7.07
C LEU A 103 -11.89 -14.57 -6.76
N ILE A 104 -10.85 -14.10 -7.46
CA ILE A 104 -9.46 -14.49 -7.18
C ILE A 104 -9.06 -14.05 -5.77
N TYR A 105 -9.37 -12.81 -5.37
CA TYR A 105 -9.03 -12.31 -4.03
C TYR A 105 -9.78 -13.03 -2.92
N LEU A 106 -11.06 -13.38 -3.13
CA LEU A 106 -11.82 -14.22 -2.22
C LEU A 106 -11.14 -15.59 -2.02
N ASN A 107 -10.74 -16.24 -3.10
CA ASN A 107 -10.08 -17.55 -3.02
C ASN A 107 -8.71 -17.44 -2.34
N ASN A 108 -7.92 -16.40 -2.66
CA ASN A 108 -6.66 -16.12 -1.98
C ASN A 108 -6.86 -15.91 -0.48
N ALA A 109 -7.89 -15.17 -0.06
CA ALA A 109 -8.20 -14.93 1.35
C ALA A 109 -8.56 -16.24 2.08
N LYS A 110 -9.39 -17.10 1.47
CA LYS A 110 -9.72 -18.44 2.02
C LYS A 110 -8.48 -19.30 2.20
N ILE A 111 -7.59 -19.32 1.21
CA ILE A 111 -6.34 -20.10 1.26
C ILE A 111 -5.44 -19.58 2.38
N ARG A 112 -5.28 -18.26 2.50
CA ARG A 112 -4.45 -17.63 3.55
C ARG A 112 -4.99 -17.85 4.95
N GLN A 113 -6.32 -17.89 5.10
CA GLN A 113 -6.96 -18.24 6.37
C GLN A 113 -6.63 -19.68 6.80
N GLN A 114 -6.51 -20.60 5.84
CA GLN A 114 -6.28 -22.03 6.10
C GLN A 114 -4.79 -22.39 6.17
N THR A 115 -3.93 -21.67 5.43
CA THR A 115 -2.53 -22.02 5.21
C THR A 115 -1.65 -20.77 5.31
N ALA A 116 -0.67 -20.78 6.21
CA ALA A 116 0.25 -19.66 6.37
C ALA A 116 1.15 -19.43 5.14
N ASN A 117 1.67 -20.52 4.55
CA ASN A 117 2.63 -20.49 3.42
C ASN A 117 2.13 -21.32 2.23
N PRO A 118 1.07 -20.87 1.53
CA PRO A 118 0.53 -21.58 0.37
C PRO A 118 1.44 -21.43 -0.86
N GLN A 119 1.34 -22.38 -1.79
CA GLN A 119 1.94 -22.22 -3.12
C GLN A 119 1.26 -21.07 -3.88
N ALA A 120 1.99 -20.43 -4.77
CA ALA A 120 1.49 -19.30 -5.55
C ALA A 120 1.91 -19.42 -7.03
N ILE A 121 1.04 -18.95 -7.92
CA ILE A 121 1.30 -18.81 -9.36
C ILE A 121 1.04 -17.34 -9.71
N ALA A 122 1.92 -16.76 -10.53
CA ALA A 122 1.70 -15.43 -11.09
C ALA A 122 0.96 -15.53 -12.44
N VAL A 123 -0.03 -14.67 -12.62
CA VAL A 123 -0.79 -14.51 -13.85
C VAL A 123 -0.61 -13.08 -14.31
N VAL A 124 0.03 -12.91 -15.47
CA VAL A 124 0.24 -11.62 -16.09
C VAL A 124 -0.87 -11.36 -17.09
N VAL A 125 -1.50 -10.19 -16.99
CA VAL A 125 -2.52 -9.72 -17.92
C VAL A 125 -2.24 -8.26 -18.24
N SER A 126 -2.37 -7.88 -19.50
CA SER A 126 -2.36 -6.47 -19.87
C SER A 126 -3.68 -5.84 -19.45
N LEU A 127 -3.65 -4.84 -18.56
CA LEU A 127 -4.83 -4.07 -18.16
C LEU A 127 -4.65 -2.61 -18.59
N PRO A 128 -4.87 -2.30 -19.88
CA PRO A 128 -4.63 -0.95 -20.36
C PRO A 128 -5.58 0.03 -19.66
N VAL A 129 -5.05 1.18 -19.24
CA VAL A 129 -5.79 2.20 -18.49
C VAL A 129 -6.99 2.76 -19.30
N ASP A 130 -6.87 2.79 -20.62
CA ASP A 130 -7.79 3.49 -21.53
C ASP A 130 -8.59 2.57 -22.49
N THR A 131 -8.46 1.23 -22.38
CA THR A 131 -9.12 0.31 -23.32
C THR A 131 -10.01 -0.74 -22.64
N ASP A 132 -10.80 -1.42 -23.48
CA ASP A 132 -11.70 -2.48 -23.05
C ASP A 132 -10.91 -3.67 -22.44
N THR A 133 -10.96 -3.77 -21.11
CA THR A 133 -10.36 -4.87 -20.34
C THR A 133 -11.06 -6.22 -20.52
N SER A 134 -12.03 -6.35 -21.43
CA SER A 134 -12.81 -7.57 -21.64
C SER A 134 -11.95 -8.82 -21.88
N GLY A 135 -10.91 -8.74 -22.71
CA GLY A 135 -10.02 -9.88 -22.98
C GLY A 135 -9.25 -10.34 -21.74
N ALA A 136 -8.69 -9.40 -20.97
CA ALA A 136 -8.03 -9.71 -19.71
C ALA A 136 -9.02 -10.32 -18.71
N LYS A 137 -10.23 -9.77 -18.61
CA LYS A 137 -11.29 -10.30 -17.74
C LYS A 137 -11.68 -11.73 -18.10
N GLU A 138 -11.71 -12.11 -19.38
CA GLU A 138 -11.98 -13.49 -19.79
C GLU A 138 -10.89 -14.45 -19.32
N ILE A 139 -9.62 -14.09 -19.48
CA ILE A 139 -8.48 -14.86 -18.95
C ILE A 139 -8.63 -14.99 -17.43
N LEU A 140 -8.88 -13.88 -16.73
CA LEU A 140 -9.03 -13.87 -15.28
C LEU A 140 -10.23 -14.69 -14.82
N ARG A 141 -11.35 -14.75 -15.56
CA ARG A 141 -12.49 -15.62 -15.24
C ARG A 141 -12.10 -17.09 -15.30
N GLY A 142 -11.38 -17.50 -16.35
CA GLY A 142 -10.88 -18.87 -16.47
C GLY A 142 -9.92 -19.23 -15.33
N VAL A 143 -9.01 -18.32 -14.98
CA VAL A 143 -8.09 -18.48 -13.85
C VAL A 143 -8.83 -18.58 -12.52
N ALA A 144 -9.79 -17.69 -12.27
CA ALA A 144 -10.59 -17.65 -11.05
C ALA A 144 -11.38 -18.96 -10.85
N GLN A 145 -11.96 -19.47 -11.94
CA GLN A 145 -12.69 -20.74 -11.94
C GLN A 145 -11.74 -21.91 -11.65
N ALA A 146 -10.61 -22.01 -12.36
CA ALA A 146 -9.64 -23.09 -12.14
C ALA A 146 -9.07 -23.08 -10.71
N GLN A 147 -8.78 -21.88 -10.17
CA GLN A 147 -8.34 -21.73 -8.79
C GLN A 147 -9.41 -22.20 -7.80
N LYS A 148 -10.68 -21.85 -8.03
CA LYS A 148 -11.80 -22.30 -7.20
C LYS A 148 -11.95 -23.81 -7.21
N GLU A 149 -11.92 -24.44 -8.39
CA GLU A 149 -11.99 -25.90 -8.53
C GLU A 149 -10.83 -26.60 -7.81
N ALA A 150 -9.62 -26.04 -7.91
CA ALA A 150 -8.46 -26.55 -7.19
C ALA A 150 -8.61 -26.42 -5.66
N LEU A 151 -9.09 -25.28 -5.17
CA LEU A 151 -9.37 -25.05 -3.75
C LEU A 151 -10.44 -26.01 -3.22
N ASP A 152 -11.57 -26.15 -3.92
CA ASP A 152 -12.65 -27.07 -3.54
C ASP A 152 -12.17 -28.54 -3.56
N GLY A 153 -11.20 -28.88 -4.43
CA GLY A 153 -10.52 -30.17 -4.48
C GLY A 153 -9.37 -30.34 -3.49
N GLY A 154 -9.16 -29.41 -2.54
CA GLY A 154 -8.13 -29.49 -1.49
C GLY A 154 -6.69 -29.20 -1.96
N ARG A 155 -6.52 -28.63 -3.16
CA ARG A 155 -5.22 -28.27 -3.77
C ARG A 155 -5.15 -26.77 -4.07
N GLY A 156 -5.62 -25.95 -3.14
CA GLY A 156 -5.65 -24.50 -3.29
C GLY A 156 -4.25 -23.89 -3.45
N PHE A 157 -4.15 -22.90 -4.33
CA PHE A 157 -2.94 -22.10 -4.56
C PHE A 157 -3.33 -20.63 -4.71
N LEU A 158 -2.43 -19.73 -4.33
CA LEU A 158 -2.62 -18.31 -4.56
C LEU A 158 -2.42 -17.97 -6.02
N VAL A 159 -3.24 -17.04 -6.50
CA VAL A 159 -3.03 -16.38 -7.78
C VAL A 159 -2.54 -14.97 -7.49
N VAL A 160 -1.34 -14.64 -7.97
CA VAL A 160 -0.80 -13.28 -7.97
C VAL A 160 -1.12 -12.67 -9.32
N LEU A 161 -1.88 -11.60 -9.35
CA LEU A 161 -2.13 -10.85 -10.56
C LEU A 161 -0.98 -9.88 -10.82
N ALA A 162 -0.57 -9.81 -12.08
CA ALA A 162 0.44 -8.87 -12.56
C ALA A 162 -0.14 -8.08 -13.75
N ASP A 163 -0.12 -6.76 -13.64
CA ASP A 163 -0.47 -5.85 -14.72
C ASP A 163 0.75 -5.55 -15.57
N ASP A 164 0.62 -5.75 -16.87
CA ASP A 164 1.68 -5.49 -17.84
C ASP A 164 1.69 -4.04 -18.37
N ASP A 165 0.75 -3.19 -17.94
CA ASP A 165 0.62 -1.77 -18.36
C ASP A 165 0.49 -1.58 -19.89
N GLY A 166 0.13 -2.65 -20.61
CA GLY A 166 0.05 -2.65 -22.07
C GLY A 166 1.41 -2.68 -22.79
N ASP A 167 2.50 -3.00 -22.10
CA ASP A 167 3.85 -3.15 -22.66
C ASP A 167 4.28 -4.64 -22.67
N PRO A 168 4.08 -5.37 -23.80
CA PRO A 168 4.20 -6.83 -23.88
C PRO A 168 5.63 -7.40 -23.92
#